data_AF-A0AAN8P9D1-F1
#
_entry.id   AF-A0AAN8P9D1-F1
#
_cell.length_a   1.000
_cell.length_b   1.000
_cell.length_c   1.000
_cell.angle_alpha   90.00
_cell.angle_beta   90.00
_cell.angle_gamma   90.00
#
_symmetry.space_group_name_H-M   'P 1'
#
loop_
_entity.id
_entity.type
_entity.pdbx_description
1 polymer ?
#
loop_
_entity_poly.entity_id
_entity_poly.type
_entity_poly.pdbx_seq_one_letter_code
_entity_poly.pdbx_strand_id
1 'polypeptide(L)'
;MEITNVDVVRTLVSHEQCEDYTTKQSPQYISVSSPLSPDNESITNVTLTGVPSPTVPSNMKSNRKIKRIKSIYWIDQVKEFYQIDDEKLFPNYKQHKMHNSKNLLCWRNCCVGCGPVAWAMVFGYLNRRSQLRPELYGTGSHHLFKLTKSRNTWDGRRSLFPQSLNEDIVDYTEMLHDILGSVVVAGESITLSHRMNRIDAFFQENQKSGNPKVTIHTNGWRSLIGNYSDDIRDQAMAYIKNNWPVVVGMRCGHGRLRMHYAVATRYREILKPKKRTLTNFINKSPCEMVTRREFFLHMGRGYHSDYDESNWCSAKIFFAGVATY
;
A
#
# COMPACT_ATOMS: atom_id res chain seq x y z
N MET A 1 7.77 10.59 21.32
CA MET A 1 6.86 9.54 20.83
C MET A 1 5.47 9.96 21.23
N GLU A 2 4.76 10.63 20.33
CA GLU A 2 3.43 11.20 20.58
C GLU A 2 2.40 10.17 20.18
N ILE A 3 1.63 9.66 21.15
CA ILE A 3 0.51 8.76 20.92
C ILE A 3 -0.67 9.65 20.54
N THR A 4 -1.00 9.73 19.25
CA THR A 4 -2.26 10.34 18.82
C THR A 4 -3.39 9.37 19.11
N ASN A 5 -4.09 9.59 20.22
CA ASN A 5 -5.37 8.93 20.48
C ASN A 5 -6.38 9.43 19.44
N VAL A 6 -6.76 8.55 18.52
CA VAL A 6 -7.93 8.77 17.68
C VAL A 6 -9.15 8.43 18.55
N ASP A 7 -9.95 9.45 18.88
CA ASP A 7 -11.23 9.25 19.57
C ASP A 7 -12.17 8.43 18.68
N VAL A 8 -12.28 7.14 19.00
CA VAL A 8 -13.24 6.24 18.37
C VAL A 8 -14.60 6.51 19.00
N VAL A 9 -15.49 7.14 18.24
CA VAL A 9 -16.92 7.20 18.58
C VAL A 9 -17.45 5.77 18.65
N ARG A 10 -17.60 5.24 19.87
CA ARG A 10 -18.22 3.94 20.11
C ARG A 10 -19.74 4.09 20.04
N THR A 11 -20.32 3.90 18.86
CA THR A 11 -21.75 3.62 18.76
C THR A 11 -21.98 2.17 19.16
N LEU A 12 -22.62 1.95 20.32
CA LEU A 12 -23.16 0.65 20.69
C LEU A 12 -24.31 0.32 19.74
N VAL A 13 -24.06 -0.56 18.77
CA VAL A 13 -25.12 -1.16 17.96
C VAL A 13 -25.59 -2.42 18.67
N SER A 14 -26.85 -2.43 19.10
CA SER A 14 -27.49 -3.59 19.69
C SER A 14 -27.47 -4.79 18.74
N HIS A 15 -27.30 -5.97 19.32
CA HIS A 15 -27.23 -7.28 18.67
C HIS A 15 -28.54 -7.64 17.94
N GLU A 16 -28.78 -7.14 16.72
CA GLU A 16 -29.85 -7.66 15.86
C GLU A 16 -29.43 -7.86 14.40
N GLN A 17 -29.52 -9.13 14.00
CA GLN A 17 -29.70 -9.69 12.65
C GLN A 17 -28.83 -9.17 11.50
N CYS A 18 -27.84 -9.99 11.09
CA CYS A 18 -27.23 -9.90 9.76
C CYS A 18 -28.22 -10.40 8.70
N GLU A 19 -28.97 -9.47 8.10
CA GLU A 19 -29.71 -9.73 6.85
C GLU A 19 -28.83 -9.41 5.63
N ASP A 20 -28.97 -10.23 4.58
CA ASP A 20 -28.29 -10.07 3.30
C ASP A 20 -28.86 -8.88 2.52
N TYR A 21 -28.02 -7.90 2.19
CA TYR A 21 -28.34 -6.89 1.20
C TYR A 21 -27.43 -7.04 -0.02
N THR A 22 -27.92 -7.72 -1.05
CA THR A 22 -27.37 -7.67 -2.41
C THR A 22 -27.84 -6.39 -3.11
N THR A 23 -27.29 -5.24 -2.72
CA THR A 23 -27.36 -4.02 -3.52
C THR A 23 -26.00 -3.34 -3.50
N LYS A 24 -25.37 -3.24 -4.68
CA LYS A 24 -24.18 -2.42 -4.88
C LYS A 24 -24.60 -0.95 -4.81
N GLN A 25 -24.40 -0.30 -3.68
CA GLN A 25 -24.25 1.14 -3.62
C GLN A 25 -22.89 1.46 -2.99
N SER A 26 -22.17 2.39 -3.62
CA SER A 26 -20.90 2.89 -3.11
C SER A 26 -21.13 3.56 -1.75
N PRO A 27 -20.31 3.30 -0.72
CA PRO A 27 -20.41 4.02 0.54
C PRO A 27 -20.16 5.52 0.30
N GLN A 28 -21.11 6.36 0.70
CA GLN A 28 -20.88 7.80 0.85
C GLN A 28 -20.22 8.01 2.20
N TYR A 29 -18.98 8.47 2.20
CA TYR A 29 -18.29 8.87 3.43
C TYR A 29 -18.62 10.32 3.74
N ILE A 30 -19.07 10.57 4.97
CA ILE A 30 -19.25 11.92 5.52
C ILE A 30 -17.90 12.33 6.12
N SER A 31 -17.24 13.31 5.53
CA SER A 31 -16.07 13.95 6.13
C SER A 31 -16.53 14.92 7.21
N VAL A 32 -16.20 14.65 8.47
CA VAL A 32 -16.35 15.61 9.56
C VAL A 32 -15.08 16.45 9.62
N SER A 33 -15.14 17.67 9.09
CA SER A 33 -14.11 18.68 9.30
C SER A 33 -14.55 19.60 10.45
N SER A 34 -13.95 19.41 11.62
CA SER A 34 -14.04 20.40 12.70
C SER A 34 -12.76 21.26 12.70
N PRO A 35 -12.86 22.60 12.73
CA PRO A 35 -11.69 23.43 12.98
C PRO A 35 -11.24 23.28 14.43
N LEU A 36 -9.95 23.06 14.64
CA LEU A 36 -9.32 23.04 15.96
C LEU A 36 -9.37 24.46 16.55
N SER A 37 -10.11 24.64 17.65
CA SER A 37 -9.99 25.78 18.56
C SER A 37 -9.63 25.23 19.95
N PRO A 38 -8.68 25.81 20.70
CA PRO A 38 -8.05 25.12 21.82
C PRO A 38 -8.77 25.23 23.15
N ASP A 39 -9.99 25.78 23.22
CA ASP A 39 -10.64 26.06 24.50
C ASP A 39 -12.13 25.65 24.52
N ASN A 40 -12.45 24.84 25.53
CA ASN A 40 -13.75 24.52 26.15
C ASN A 40 -14.67 23.40 25.59
N GLU A 41 -14.86 22.44 26.51
CA GLU A 41 -16.08 21.73 26.94
C GLU A 41 -16.89 20.84 25.96
N SER A 42 -17.34 19.73 26.54
CA SER A 42 -18.07 18.60 25.95
C SER A 42 -19.16 18.98 24.94
N ILE A 43 -19.00 18.53 23.71
CA ILE A 43 -20.05 18.54 22.68
C ILE A 43 -20.86 17.24 22.80
N THR A 44 -22.10 17.31 23.31
CA THR A 44 -23.00 16.15 23.45
C THR A 44 -24.12 16.06 22.42
N ASN A 45 -24.24 16.94 21.42
CA ASN A 45 -25.26 16.81 20.38
C ASN A 45 -24.77 17.24 19.00
N VAL A 46 -24.78 16.31 18.04
CA VAL A 46 -24.60 16.59 16.61
C VAL A 46 -25.98 16.63 15.97
N THR A 47 -26.45 17.83 15.63
CA THR A 47 -27.70 18.03 14.86
C THR A 47 -27.39 17.87 13.37
N LEU A 48 -27.97 16.86 12.72
CA LEU A 48 -27.91 16.70 11.27
C LEU A 48 -28.92 17.65 10.61
N THR A 49 -28.45 18.69 9.94
CA THR A 49 -29.28 19.54 9.07
C THR A 49 -29.09 19.14 7.60
N GLY A 50 -30.20 18.99 6.88
CA GLY A 50 -30.18 18.88 5.42
C GLY A 50 -30.67 17.57 4.82
N VAL A 51 -31.93 17.19 5.09
CA VAL A 51 -32.71 16.38 4.13
C VAL A 51 -34.02 17.12 3.88
N PRO A 52 -34.30 17.62 2.66
CA PRO A 52 -35.60 18.21 2.38
C PRO A 52 -36.67 17.11 2.44
N SER A 53 -37.71 17.34 3.26
CA SER A 53 -38.89 16.48 3.30
C SER A 53 -39.58 16.45 1.93
N PRO A 54 -39.86 15.28 1.34
CA PRO A 54 -40.64 15.21 0.11
C PRO A 54 -42.11 15.51 0.42
N THR A 55 -42.66 16.52 -0.25
CA THR A 55 -44.09 16.84 -0.25
C THR A 55 -44.84 15.72 -0.98
N VAL A 56 -45.66 14.95 -0.25
CA VAL A 56 -46.49 13.87 -0.83
C VAL A 56 -47.86 14.45 -1.20
N PRO A 57 -48.36 14.27 -2.44
CA PRO A 57 -49.71 14.70 -2.80
C PRO A 57 -50.76 13.86 -2.07
N SER A 58 -51.71 14.53 -1.44
CA SER A 58 -52.87 13.93 -0.79
C SER A 58 -53.88 13.46 -1.85
N ASN A 59 -53.70 12.25 -2.40
CA ASN A 59 -54.78 11.35 -2.83
C ASN A 59 -54.21 10.11 -3.55
N MET A 60 -53.83 9.10 -2.77
CA MET A 60 -53.77 7.73 -3.28
C MET A 60 -53.94 6.74 -2.11
N LYS A 61 -55.12 6.11 -2.03
CA LYS A 61 -55.33 4.90 -1.23
C LYS A 61 -54.47 3.78 -1.85
N SER A 62 -53.34 3.48 -1.22
CA SER A 62 -52.44 2.40 -1.63
C SER A 62 -52.18 1.48 -0.44
N ASN A 63 -52.78 0.28 -0.48
CA ASN A 63 -52.43 -0.88 0.34
C ASN A 63 -51.05 -1.42 -0.07
N ARG A 64 -49.99 -0.61 0.11
CA ARG A 64 -48.61 -1.09 0.01
C ARG A 64 -48.05 -1.21 1.41
N LYS A 65 -47.83 -2.45 1.86
CA LYS A 65 -46.94 -2.75 2.97
C LYS A 65 -45.61 -2.01 2.71
N ILE A 66 -45.39 -0.91 3.42
CA ILE A 66 -44.10 -0.23 3.46
C ILE A 66 -43.15 -1.23 4.13
N LYS A 67 -42.43 -2.02 3.32
CA LYS A 67 -41.22 -2.70 3.80
C LYS A 67 -40.25 -1.58 4.15
N ARG A 68 -40.16 -1.24 5.45
CA ARG A 68 -39.06 -0.45 5.98
C ARG A 68 -37.78 -1.25 5.74
N ILE A 69 -37.08 -0.95 4.66
CA ILE A 69 -35.71 -1.41 4.47
C ILE A 69 -34.89 -0.62 5.48
N LYS A 70 -34.63 -1.22 6.65
CA LYS A 70 -33.60 -0.72 7.56
C LYS A 70 -32.26 -1.17 6.98
N SER A 71 -31.65 -0.35 6.14
CA SER A 71 -30.26 -0.57 5.75
C SER A 71 -29.37 -0.32 6.97
N ILE A 72 -28.88 -1.40 7.58
CA ILE A 72 -27.86 -1.32 8.62
C ILE A 72 -26.52 -1.17 7.90
N TYR A 73 -25.97 0.04 7.93
CA TYR A 73 -24.61 0.29 7.47
C TYR A 73 -23.65 -0.20 8.55
N TRP A 74 -22.91 -1.26 8.26
CA TRP A 74 -21.77 -1.64 9.09
C TRP A 74 -20.61 -0.72 8.75
N ILE A 75 -20.23 0.13 9.70
CA ILE A 75 -19.01 0.91 9.61
C ILE A 75 -17.86 -0.05 9.92
N ASP A 76 -16.97 -0.24 8.95
CA ASP A 76 -15.73 -0.98 9.12
C ASP A 76 -14.96 -0.40 10.33
N GLN A 77 -14.74 -1.20 11.37
CA GLN A 77 -14.01 -0.76 12.56
C GLN A 77 -12.51 -0.97 12.35
N VAL A 78 -11.77 0.13 12.23
CA VAL A 78 -10.30 0.12 12.21
C VAL A 78 -9.82 -0.17 13.63
N LYS A 79 -9.18 -1.32 13.83
CA LYS A 79 -8.62 -1.76 15.11
C LYS A 79 -7.22 -1.18 15.31
N GLU A 80 -6.40 -1.20 14.26
CA GLU A 80 -5.03 -0.69 14.26
C GLU A 80 -4.73 -0.02 12.93
N PHE A 81 -3.94 1.06 12.97
CA PHE A 81 -3.46 1.78 11.79
C PHE A 81 -2.04 2.27 12.04
N TYR A 82 -1.13 2.00 11.10
CA TYR A 82 0.23 2.54 11.14
C TYR A 82 0.65 2.98 9.74
N GLN A 83 1.53 3.96 9.71
CA GLN A 83 2.10 4.55 8.50
C GLN A 83 3.53 4.96 8.81
N ILE A 84 4.43 4.83 7.83
CA ILE A 84 5.79 5.34 7.97
C ILE A 84 5.81 6.87 8.07
N ASP A 85 6.77 7.42 8.79
CA ASP A 85 7.04 8.85 8.82
C ASP A 85 7.22 9.41 7.39
N ASP A 86 6.87 10.69 7.17
CA ASP A 86 7.19 11.42 5.93
C ASP A 86 6.67 10.80 4.64
N GLU A 87 5.57 10.06 4.70
CA GLU A 87 4.99 9.37 3.55
C GLU A 87 4.82 10.27 2.32
N LYS A 88 4.55 11.57 2.50
CA LYS A 88 4.49 12.57 1.41
C LYS A 88 5.78 12.70 0.59
N LEU A 89 6.92 12.23 1.11
CA LEU A 89 8.20 12.19 0.42
C LEU A 89 8.38 10.94 -0.43
N PHE A 90 7.52 9.93 -0.25
CA PHE A 90 7.61 8.67 -0.96
C PHE A 90 7.37 8.90 -2.45
N PRO A 91 8.33 8.54 -3.32
CA PRO A 91 8.19 8.75 -4.75
C PRO A 91 7.22 7.73 -5.37
N ASN A 92 6.53 8.13 -6.45
CA ASN A 92 5.56 7.29 -7.15
C ASN A 92 5.99 7.08 -8.60
N TYR A 93 6.87 6.10 -8.82
CA TYR A 93 7.36 5.76 -10.15
C TYR A 93 6.41 4.83 -10.89
N LYS A 94 6.51 4.83 -12.21
CA LYS A 94 5.85 3.84 -13.07
C LYS A 94 6.86 2.95 -13.75
N GLN A 95 6.47 1.70 -14.00
CA GLN A 95 7.19 0.86 -14.95
C GLN A 95 7.21 1.52 -16.34
N HIS A 96 8.35 1.45 -17.02
CA HIS A 96 8.57 1.94 -18.39
C HIS A 96 9.27 0.90 -19.23
N LYS A 97 9.30 1.14 -20.55
CA LYS A 97 10.05 0.35 -21.51
C LYS A 97 11.54 0.64 -21.36
N MET A 98 12.36 -0.41 -21.35
CA MET A 98 13.80 -0.29 -21.24
C MET A 98 14.41 0.28 -22.53
N HIS A 99 15.43 1.13 -22.40
CA HIS A 99 16.13 1.72 -23.52
C HIS A 99 16.98 0.69 -24.30
N ASN A 100 17.69 -0.18 -23.59
CA ASN A 100 18.65 -1.11 -24.19
C ASN A 100 18.54 -2.50 -23.54
N SER A 101 17.57 -3.31 -23.93
CA SER A 101 17.62 -4.71 -23.50
C SER A 101 18.70 -5.46 -24.29
N LYS A 102 19.73 -5.94 -23.59
CA LYS A 102 20.78 -6.81 -24.15
C LYS A 102 20.29 -8.20 -24.54
N ASN A 103 19.01 -8.50 -24.30
CA ASN A 103 18.42 -9.80 -24.60
C ASN A 103 17.92 -9.81 -26.07
N LEU A 104 18.43 -10.74 -26.87
CA LEU A 104 18.14 -10.81 -28.32
C LEU A 104 16.64 -10.90 -28.63
N LEU A 105 15.85 -11.46 -27.70
CA LEU A 105 14.39 -11.60 -27.79
C LEU A 105 13.60 -10.34 -27.37
N CYS A 106 14.29 -9.25 -27.05
CA CYS A 106 13.72 -8.09 -26.36
C CYS A 106 14.07 -6.76 -27.04
N TRP A 107 14.25 -6.78 -28.35
CA TRP A 107 14.79 -5.67 -29.13
C TRP A 107 14.01 -4.35 -29.13
N ARG A 108 12.84 -4.21 -28.46
CA ARG A 108 12.16 -2.90 -28.38
C ARG A 108 10.99 -2.66 -27.41
N ASN A 109 10.55 -3.62 -26.59
CA ASN A 109 9.26 -3.46 -25.88
C ASN A 109 9.20 -4.01 -24.45
N CYS A 110 10.34 -4.22 -23.80
CA CYS A 110 10.32 -4.87 -22.50
C CYS A 110 10.25 -3.85 -21.39
N CYS A 111 9.31 -4.04 -20.47
CA CYS A 111 9.19 -3.18 -19.30
C CYS A 111 10.30 -3.49 -18.30
N VAL A 112 10.84 -2.51 -17.56
CA VAL A 112 11.92 -2.68 -16.57
C VAL A 112 11.59 -3.67 -15.44
N GLY A 113 10.30 -3.91 -15.18
CA GLY A 113 9.80 -4.83 -14.15
C GLY A 113 9.46 -4.13 -12.84
N CYS A 114 8.58 -4.73 -12.05
CA CYS A 114 8.06 -4.12 -10.82
C CYS A 114 9.05 -4.18 -9.64
N GLY A 115 9.93 -5.19 -9.59
CA GLY A 115 10.97 -5.31 -8.55
C GLY A 115 11.97 -4.14 -8.53
N PRO A 116 12.62 -3.81 -9.67
CA PRO A 116 13.52 -2.66 -9.77
C PRO A 116 12.84 -1.34 -9.43
N VAL A 117 11.60 -1.14 -9.90
CA VAL A 117 10.81 0.07 -9.60
C VAL A 117 10.49 0.18 -8.10
N ALA A 118 10.11 -0.93 -7.45
CA ALA A 118 9.84 -0.96 -6.02
C ALA A 118 11.08 -0.57 -5.19
N TRP A 119 12.24 -1.13 -5.51
CA TRP A 119 13.49 -0.74 -4.84
C TRP A 119 13.89 0.70 -5.10
N ALA A 120 13.71 1.20 -6.34
CA ALA A 120 13.96 2.61 -6.64
C ALA A 120 13.07 3.53 -5.80
N MET A 121 11.80 3.17 -5.57
CA MET A 121 10.92 3.97 -4.72
C MET A 121 11.39 3.99 -3.26
N VAL A 122 11.80 2.83 -2.71
CA VAL A 122 12.37 2.75 -1.36
C VAL A 122 13.63 3.62 -1.23
N PHE A 123 14.57 3.49 -2.15
CA PHE A 123 15.82 4.28 -2.11
C PHE A 123 15.58 5.77 -2.34
N GLY A 124 14.61 6.13 -3.18
CA GLY A 124 14.19 7.51 -3.35
C GLY A 124 13.62 8.11 -2.07
N TYR A 125 12.78 7.37 -1.37
CA TYR A 125 12.27 7.81 -0.06
C TYR A 125 13.40 8.01 0.97
N LEU A 126 14.31 7.04 1.11
CA LEU A 126 15.44 7.15 2.06
C LEU A 126 16.37 8.33 1.72
N ASN A 127 16.70 8.50 0.44
CA ASN A 127 17.51 9.63 -0.03
C ASN A 127 16.81 10.97 0.28
N ARG A 128 15.52 11.10 -0.06
CA ARG A 128 14.76 12.34 0.14
C ARG A 128 14.64 12.71 1.61
N ARG A 129 14.38 11.75 2.50
CA ARG A 129 14.37 11.97 3.95
C ARG A 129 15.71 12.50 4.44
N SER A 130 16.79 11.83 4.08
CA SER A 130 18.15 12.21 4.44
C SER A 130 18.59 13.56 3.86
N GLN A 131 18.12 13.93 2.65
CA GLN A 131 18.41 15.23 2.03
C GLN A 131 17.60 16.38 2.66
N LEU A 132 16.33 16.13 2.99
CA LEU A 132 15.42 17.18 3.50
C LEU A 132 15.52 17.36 5.02
N ARG A 133 15.91 16.32 5.76
CA ARG A 133 16.09 16.32 7.22
C ARG A 133 17.37 15.59 7.63
N PRO A 134 18.54 16.07 7.21
CA PRO A 134 19.83 15.44 7.52
C PRO A 134 20.13 15.39 9.03
N GLU A 135 19.58 16.30 9.82
CA GLU A 135 19.69 16.33 11.27
C GLU A 135 19.00 15.15 11.95
N LEU A 136 17.94 14.61 11.34
CA LEU A 136 17.16 13.50 11.89
C LEU A 136 17.58 12.15 11.30
N TYR A 137 17.92 12.10 10.02
CA TYR A 137 18.18 10.85 9.28
C TYR A 137 19.64 10.67 8.86
N GLY A 138 20.51 11.61 9.21
CA GLY A 138 21.89 11.64 8.75
C GLY A 138 22.00 11.92 7.25
N THR A 139 23.22 11.83 6.72
CA THR A 139 23.53 12.13 5.30
C THR A 139 23.92 10.89 4.50
N GLY A 140 23.91 9.69 5.11
CA GLY A 140 24.40 8.48 4.45
C GLY A 140 23.61 8.10 3.20
N SER A 141 22.28 8.29 3.24
CA SER A 141 21.39 7.93 2.12
C SER A 141 21.50 8.89 0.93
N HIS A 142 22.26 9.99 1.05
CA HIS A 142 22.51 10.92 -0.07
C HIS A 142 23.16 10.24 -1.27
N HIS A 143 23.85 9.11 -1.05
CA HIS A 143 24.62 8.39 -2.03
C HIS A 143 23.85 7.28 -2.76
N LEU A 144 22.60 6.99 -2.33
CA LEU A 144 21.74 5.99 -2.96
C LEU A 144 21.33 6.36 -4.40
N PHE A 145 21.49 7.63 -4.78
CA PHE A 145 21.21 8.15 -6.11
C PHE A 145 22.19 9.23 -6.48
N LYS A 146 22.72 9.16 -7.69
CA LYS A 146 23.59 10.19 -8.27
C LYS A 146 23.12 10.44 -9.69
N LEU A 147 23.13 11.70 -10.12
CA LEU A 147 22.68 12.07 -11.45
C LEU A 147 23.60 11.47 -12.52
N THR A 148 22.98 11.00 -13.59
CA THR A 148 23.67 10.60 -14.82
C THR A 148 23.55 11.72 -15.84
N LYS A 149 24.48 12.69 -15.84
CA LYS A 149 24.46 13.75 -16.86
C LYS A 149 24.83 13.28 -18.27
N SER A 150 25.28 12.04 -18.40
CA SER A 150 25.35 11.31 -19.65
C SER A 150 25.55 9.83 -19.30
N ARG A 151 25.17 8.92 -20.20
CA ARG A 151 25.33 7.46 -20.04
C ARG A 151 26.74 6.98 -19.64
N ASN A 152 27.74 7.87 -19.61
CA ASN A 152 29.15 7.54 -19.36
C ASN A 152 29.81 8.36 -18.23
N THR A 153 29.10 9.23 -17.50
CA THR A 153 29.71 10.02 -16.41
C THR A 153 28.83 10.09 -15.17
N TRP A 154 29.22 9.31 -14.16
CA TRP A 154 28.68 9.37 -12.80
C TRP A 154 29.36 10.53 -12.07
N ASP A 155 28.82 11.75 -12.21
CA ASP A 155 29.52 13.00 -11.83
C ASP A 155 29.63 13.25 -10.31
N GLY A 156 29.14 12.33 -9.48
CA GLY A 156 29.28 12.35 -8.03
C GLY A 156 28.46 13.44 -7.33
N ARG A 157 27.65 14.23 -8.06
CA ARG A 157 26.82 15.28 -7.45
C ARG A 157 25.62 14.66 -6.76
N ARG A 158 25.48 14.97 -5.46
CA ARG A 158 24.34 14.56 -4.63
C ARG A 158 23.12 15.37 -5.07
N SER A 159 22.08 14.70 -5.51
CA SER A 159 20.82 15.33 -5.91
C SER A 159 19.67 14.79 -5.09
N LEU A 160 18.68 15.64 -4.86
CA LEU A 160 17.40 15.18 -4.33
C LEU A 160 16.77 14.20 -5.32
N PHE A 161 16.48 12.99 -4.88
CA PHE A 161 15.82 11.98 -5.70
C PHE A 161 14.47 12.51 -6.24
N PRO A 162 14.23 12.52 -7.56
CA PRO A 162 12.95 12.96 -8.15
C PRO A 162 11.72 12.26 -7.55
N GLN A 163 10.60 12.96 -7.36
CA GLN A 163 9.34 12.32 -6.90
C GLN A 163 8.62 11.54 -8.00
N SER A 164 8.85 11.94 -9.25
CA SER A 164 8.17 11.41 -10.43
C SER A 164 9.20 10.81 -11.38
N LEU A 165 8.74 9.94 -12.27
CA LEU A 165 9.59 9.33 -13.29
C LEU A 165 10.14 10.41 -14.24
N ASN A 166 11.47 10.47 -14.38
CA ASN A 166 12.21 11.24 -15.38
C ASN A 166 13.31 10.35 -16.01
N GLU A 167 14.11 10.89 -16.92
CA GLU A 167 15.20 10.12 -17.58
C GLU A 167 16.21 9.54 -16.59
N ASP A 168 16.61 10.28 -15.55
CA ASP A 168 17.53 9.77 -14.54
C ASP A 168 16.95 8.58 -13.77
N ILE A 169 15.65 8.63 -13.42
CA ILE A 169 14.98 7.50 -12.76
C ILE A 169 14.83 6.31 -13.71
N VAL A 170 14.59 6.58 -15.00
CA VAL A 170 14.55 5.53 -16.01
C VAL A 170 15.89 4.80 -16.06
N ASP A 171 17.00 5.51 -16.18
CA ASP A 171 18.33 4.91 -16.21
C ASP A 171 18.68 4.22 -14.87
N TYR A 172 18.31 4.82 -13.74
CA TYR A 172 18.52 4.24 -12.42
C TYR A 172 17.78 2.91 -12.22
N THR A 173 16.50 2.85 -12.60
CA THR A 173 15.71 1.62 -12.48
C THR A 173 16.17 0.53 -13.47
N GLU A 174 16.70 0.90 -14.65
CA GLU A 174 17.34 -0.04 -15.57
C GLU A 174 18.65 -0.60 -14.98
N MET A 175 19.45 0.23 -14.32
CA MET A 175 20.60 -0.24 -13.54
C MET A 175 20.16 -1.21 -12.43
N LEU A 176 19.09 -0.89 -11.70
CA LEU A 176 18.55 -1.80 -10.69
C LEU A 176 18.02 -3.11 -11.29
N HIS A 177 17.45 -3.07 -12.50
CA HIS A 177 17.05 -4.26 -13.24
C HIS A 177 18.23 -5.20 -13.47
N ASP A 178 19.36 -4.66 -13.92
CA ASP A 178 20.59 -5.40 -14.16
C ASP A 178 21.18 -5.96 -12.84
N ILE A 179 21.25 -5.15 -11.78
CA ILE A 179 21.72 -5.59 -10.44
C ILE A 179 20.88 -6.75 -9.91
N LEU A 180 19.55 -6.63 -10.01
CA LEU A 180 18.62 -7.67 -9.62
C LEU A 180 18.67 -8.89 -10.55
N GLY A 181 19.35 -8.79 -11.70
CA GLY A 181 19.33 -9.83 -12.74
C GLY A 181 17.89 -10.17 -13.11
N SER A 182 17.05 -9.16 -13.30
CA SER A 182 15.69 -9.39 -13.79
C SER A 182 15.76 -9.97 -15.21
N VAL A 183 14.79 -10.79 -15.58
CA VAL A 183 14.78 -11.43 -16.91
C VAL A 183 13.51 -11.06 -17.63
N VAL A 184 13.62 -10.88 -18.93
CA VAL A 184 12.47 -10.59 -19.79
C VAL A 184 11.89 -11.91 -20.29
N VAL A 185 10.59 -12.12 -20.07
CA VAL A 185 9.83 -13.23 -20.61
C VAL A 185 8.57 -12.66 -21.26
N ALA A 186 8.37 -12.96 -22.55
CA ALA A 186 7.20 -12.49 -23.32
C ALA A 186 6.95 -10.97 -23.25
N GLY A 187 8.03 -10.16 -23.23
CA GLY A 187 7.95 -8.69 -23.16
C GLY A 187 7.73 -8.11 -21.76
N GLU A 188 7.57 -8.94 -20.73
CA GLU A 188 7.50 -8.50 -19.33
C GLU A 188 8.78 -8.89 -18.57
N SER A 189 9.32 -7.97 -17.77
CA SER A 189 10.44 -8.31 -16.87
C SER A 189 9.94 -8.91 -15.57
N ILE A 190 10.51 -10.06 -15.23
CA ILE A 190 10.24 -10.82 -14.04
C ILE A 190 11.50 -10.81 -13.16
N THR A 191 11.33 -10.44 -11.89
CA THR A 191 12.36 -10.57 -10.87
C THR A 191 11.97 -11.71 -9.92
N LEU A 192 12.77 -12.77 -9.86
CA LEU A 192 12.51 -13.86 -8.92
C LEU A 192 12.80 -13.39 -7.48
N SER A 193 12.02 -13.86 -6.51
CA SER A 193 12.11 -13.41 -5.12
C SER A 193 13.51 -13.55 -4.52
N HIS A 194 14.21 -14.64 -4.82
CA HIS A 194 15.60 -14.85 -4.34
C HIS A 194 16.59 -13.85 -4.94
N ARG A 195 16.32 -13.30 -6.14
CA ARG A 195 17.18 -12.29 -6.76
C ARG A 195 16.97 -10.90 -6.19
N MET A 196 15.83 -10.65 -5.53
CA MET A 196 15.57 -9.39 -4.83
C MET A 196 16.66 -9.06 -3.79
N ASN A 197 17.38 -10.06 -3.27
CA ASN A 197 18.47 -9.86 -2.30
C ASN A 197 19.75 -9.28 -2.92
N ARG A 198 19.91 -9.32 -4.25
CA ARG A 198 21.12 -8.82 -4.92
C ARG A 198 21.31 -7.31 -4.74
N ILE A 199 20.23 -6.61 -4.40
CA ILE A 199 20.26 -5.19 -4.08
C ILE A 199 21.01 -4.88 -2.78
N ASP A 200 21.22 -5.87 -1.91
CA ASP A 200 21.92 -5.72 -0.63
C ASP A 200 23.34 -5.18 -0.82
N ALA A 201 24.09 -5.75 -1.77
CA ALA A 201 25.45 -5.29 -2.07
C ALA A 201 25.47 -3.83 -2.53
N PHE A 202 24.54 -3.45 -3.43
CA PHE A 202 24.38 -2.07 -3.86
C PHE A 202 24.04 -1.14 -2.68
N PHE A 203 23.12 -1.57 -1.81
CA PHE A 203 22.67 -0.79 -0.67
C PHE A 203 23.80 -0.60 0.34
N GLN A 204 24.53 -1.65 0.71
CA GLN A 204 25.69 -1.58 1.61
C GLN A 204 26.80 -0.67 1.06
N GLU A 205 27.04 -0.73 -0.26
CA GLU A 205 28.04 0.12 -0.88
C GLU A 205 27.62 1.60 -0.88
N ASN A 206 26.33 1.90 -1.08
CA ASN A 206 25.86 3.27 -1.29
C ASN A 206 25.19 3.90 -0.07
N GLN A 207 24.85 3.15 0.97
CA GLN A 207 24.37 3.70 2.23
C GLN A 207 25.57 3.90 3.19
N LYS A 208 25.92 5.16 3.44
CA LYS A 208 27.14 5.53 4.20
C LYS A 208 26.94 5.79 5.69
N SER A 209 25.72 5.61 6.20
CA SER A 209 25.39 5.77 7.62
C SER A 209 24.85 4.48 8.20
N GLY A 210 25.05 4.28 9.51
CA GLY A 210 24.45 3.19 10.26
C GLY A 210 25.04 1.82 9.93
N ASN A 211 24.23 0.77 10.06
CA ASN A 211 24.59 -0.60 9.69
C ASN A 211 23.71 -1.06 8.51
N PRO A 212 24.03 -0.65 7.27
CA PRO A 212 23.19 -0.89 6.12
C PRO A 212 22.98 -2.38 5.86
N LYS A 213 21.72 -2.77 5.73
CA LYS A 213 21.35 -4.16 5.46
C LYS A 213 20.03 -4.23 4.71
N VAL A 214 19.97 -5.10 3.71
CA VAL A 214 18.72 -5.57 3.14
C VAL A 214 18.34 -6.90 3.78
N THR A 215 17.11 -6.98 4.29
CA THR A 215 16.56 -8.23 4.84
C THR A 215 15.37 -8.66 4.01
N ILE A 216 15.33 -9.94 3.63
CA ILE A 216 14.27 -10.53 2.84
C ILE A 216 13.64 -11.71 3.56
N HIS A 217 12.32 -11.70 3.58
CA HIS A 217 11.47 -12.76 4.11
C HIS A 217 10.75 -13.43 2.94
N THR A 218 11.02 -14.72 2.75
CA THR A 218 10.44 -15.54 1.68
C THR A 218 10.43 -17.01 2.10
N ASN A 219 9.44 -17.78 1.63
CA ASN A 219 9.39 -19.24 1.83
C ASN A 219 10.19 -19.99 0.74
N GLY A 220 11.21 -19.35 0.17
CA GLY A 220 12.02 -19.87 -0.93
C GLY A 220 11.15 -20.32 -2.11
N TRP A 221 11.31 -21.57 -2.51
CA TRP A 221 10.57 -22.17 -3.63
C TRP A 221 9.05 -22.18 -3.43
N ARG A 222 8.55 -22.23 -2.18
CA ARG A 222 7.10 -22.18 -1.90
C ARG A 222 6.50 -20.81 -2.21
N SER A 223 7.29 -19.74 -2.17
CA SER A 223 6.85 -18.41 -2.62
C SER A 223 6.59 -18.38 -4.13
N LEU A 224 7.31 -19.18 -4.94
CA LEU A 224 7.06 -19.31 -6.38
C LEU A 224 5.71 -19.97 -6.70
N ILE A 225 5.20 -20.83 -5.80
CA ILE A 225 3.88 -21.47 -5.91
C ILE A 225 2.77 -20.55 -5.36
N GLY A 226 3.14 -19.44 -4.69
CA GLY A 226 2.20 -18.41 -4.27
C GLY A 226 1.50 -18.71 -2.95
N ASN A 227 2.11 -19.53 -2.10
CA ASN A 227 1.62 -19.71 -0.74
C ASN A 227 1.89 -18.44 0.05
N TYR A 228 0.80 -17.73 0.38
CA TYR A 228 0.85 -16.61 1.32
C TYR A 228 1.31 -17.10 2.69
N SER A 229 2.02 -16.24 3.42
CA SER A 229 2.53 -16.56 4.75
C SER A 229 2.19 -15.45 5.72
N ASP A 230 1.56 -15.86 6.80
CA ASP A 230 1.23 -15.01 7.93
C ASP A 230 2.52 -14.48 8.59
N ASP A 231 3.55 -15.32 8.71
CA ASP A 231 4.86 -14.91 9.25
C ASP A 231 5.49 -13.80 8.40
N ILE A 232 5.51 -13.94 7.06
CA ILE A 232 6.06 -12.91 6.17
C ILE A 232 5.25 -11.60 6.26
N ARG A 233 3.91 -11.71 6.34
CA ARG A 233 3.02 -10.56 6.55
C ARG A 233 3.35 -9.84 7.86
N ASP A 234 3.49 -10.59 8.94
CA ASP A 234 3.68 -10.02 10.27
C ASP A 234 5.07 -9.36 10.39
N GLN A 235 6.10 -9.90 9.71
CA GLN A 235 7.39 -9.23 9.54
C GLN A 235 7.26 -7.90 8.77
N ALA A 236 6.52 -7.87 7.66
CA ALA A 236 6.28 -6.63 6.92
C ALA A 236 5.56 -5.58 7.78
N MET A 237 4.56 -5.98 8.56
CA MET A 237 3.87 -5.10 9.51
C MET A 237 4.84 -4.56 10.57
N ALA A 238 5.71 -5.40 11.13
CA ALA A 238 6.70 -4.98 12.12
C ALA A 238 7.68 -3.93 11.57
N TYR A 239 8.13 -4.05 10.31
CA TYR A 239 8.97 -3.03 9.69
C TYR A 239 8.24 -1.70 9.47
N ILE A 240 6.97 -1.74 9.02
CA ILE A 240 6.17 -0.52 8.86
C ILE A 240 5.96 0.16 10.22
N LYS A 241 5.69 -0.59 11.30
CA LYS A 241 5.63 -0.06 12.68
C LYS A 241 6.93 0.61 13.11
N ASN A 242 8.06 0.13 12.59
CA ASN A 242 9.38 0.68 12.85
C ASN A 242 9.81 1.74 11.80
N ASN A 243 8.85 2.35 11.09
CA ASN A 243 9.09 3.43 10.12
C ASN A 243 9.95 3.06 8.90
N TRP A 244 9.89 1.79 8.47
CA TRP A 244 10.56 1.31 7.26
C TRP A 244 9.56 0.92 6.17
N PRO A 245 9.67 1.48 4.94
CA PRO A 245 8.89 1.01 3.81
C PRO A 245 9.32 -0.41 3.42
N VAL A 246 8.36 -1.23 2.99
CA VAL A 246 8.61 -2.65 2.72
C VAL A 246 8.23 -3.00 1.28
N VAL A 247 9.17 -3.52 0.50
CA VAL A 247 8.87 -4.14 -0.78
C VAL A 247 8.11 -5.44 -0.52
N VAL A 248 6.87 -5.54 -0.99
CA VAL A 248 6.04 -6.72 -0.80
C VAL A 248 5.75 -7.40 -2.13
N GLY A 249 5.81 -8.74 -2.15
CA GLY A 249 5.41 -9.55 -3.30
C GLY A 249 4.01 -10.12 -3.10
N MET A 250 3.14 -9.87 -4.07
CA MET A 250 1.74 -10.31 -4.08
C MET A 250 1.35 -10.92 -5.42
N ARG A 251 0.22 -11.65 -5.43
CA ARG A 251 -0.36 -12.13 -6.69
C ARG A 251 -1.39 -11.14 -7.20
N CYS A 252 -1.34 -10.84 -8.50
CA CYS A 252 -2.30 -9.95 -9.14
C CYS A 252 -3.17 -10.72 -10.13
N GLY A 253 -4.49 -10.67 -9.93
CA GLY A 253 -5.49 -11.32 -10.80
C GLY A 253 -5.68 -12.82 -10.54
N HIS A 254 -6.34 -13.50 -11.47
CA HIS A 254 -6.76 -14.90 -11.31
C HIS A 254 -5.68 -15.95 -11.65
N GLY A 255 -4.43 -15.53 -11.91
CA GLY A 255 -3.34 -16.42 -12.33
C GLY A 255 -2.34 -16.72 -11.22
N ARG A 256 -2.08 -18.01 -10.95
CA ARG A 256 -1.08 -18.47 -9.94
C ARG A 256 0.37 -18.09 -10.25
N LEU A 257 0.66 -17.56 -11.44
CA LEU A 257 2.02 -17.15 -11.86
C LEU A 257 2.17 -15.63 -11.99
N ARG A 258 1.08 -14.85 -11.90
CA ARG A 258 1.15 -13.38 -12.02
C ARG A 258 1.57 -12.79 -10.68
N MET A 259 2.85 -12.46 -10.57
CA MET A 259 3.46 -11.84 -9.40
C MET A 259 3.62 -10.35 -9.63
N HIS A 260 3.51 -9.57 -8.57
CA HIS A 260 3.83 -8.14 -8.57
C HIS A 260 4.58 -7.78 -7.30
N TYR A 261 5.58 -6.92 -7.42
CA TYR A 261 6.22 -6.27 -6.28
C TYR A 261 5.73 -4.82 -6.21
N ALA A 262 5.30 -4.43 -5.04
CA ALA A 262 4.90 -3.06 -4.71
C ALA A 262 5.62 -2.64 -3.42
N VAL A 263 5.47 -1.38 -3.02
CA VAL A 263 5.97 -0.93 -1.70
C VAL A 263 4.81 -0.67 -0.78
N ALA A 264 4.81 -1.35 0.36
CA ALA A 264 3.90 -1.10 1.48
C ALA A 264 4.50 -0.04 2.41
N THR A 265 3.71 0.99 2.69
CA THR A 265 4.11 2.12 3.55
C THR A 265 3.15 2.36 4.70
N ARG A 266 1.95 1.77 4.62
CA ARG A 266 0.93 1.80 5.67
C ARG A 266 0.32 0.43 5.82
N TYR A 267 -0.23 0.15 7.00
CA TYR A 267 -1.06 -1.02 7.21
C TYR A 267 -2.25 -0.69 8.12
N ARG A 268 -3.34 -1.43 7.96
CA ARG A 268 -4.50 -1.37 8.87
C ARG A 268 -5.05 -2.76 9.18
N GLU A 269 -5.52 -2.93 10.42
CA GLU A 269 -6.37 -4.05 10.80
C GLU A 269 -7.82 -3.56 10.88
N ILE A 270 -8.73 -4.22 10.17
CA ILE A 270 -10.15 -3.88 10.14
C ILE A 270 -10.97 -5.09 10.59
N LEU A 271 -11.90 -4.89 11.51
CA LEU A 271 -12.91 -5.89 11.85
C LEU A 271 -14.07 -5.80 10.86
N LYS A 272 -14.32 -6.88 10.12
CA LYS A 272 -15.45 -7.00 9.21
C LYS A 272 -16.34 -8.18 9.58
N PRO A 273 -17.66 -8.10 9.39
CA PRO A 273 -18.52 -9.26 9.54
C PRO A 273 -18.15 -10.33 8.48
N LYS A 274 -18.05 -11.59 8.92
CA LYS A 274 -17.84 -12.74 8.02
C LYS A 274 -19.10 -12.92 7.17
N LYS A 275 -18.96 -12.79 5.86
CA LYS A 275 -20.06 -13.07 4.92
C LYS A 275 -20.48 -14.53 5.07
N ARG A 276 -21.75 -14.76 5.39
CA ARG A 276 -22.31 -16.12 5.48
C ARG A 276 -22.27 -16.76 4.10
N THR A 277 -21.80 -18.00 4.04
CA THR A 277 -22.01 -18.86 2.88
C THR A 277 -23.35 -19.56 3.11
N LEU A 278 -24.32 -19.35 2.22
CA LEU A 278 -25.72 -19.79 2.32
C LEU A 278 -25.93 -21.31 2.26
N THR A 279 -24.89 -22.12 2.48
CA THR A 279 -24.98 -23.57 2.23
C THR A 279 -25.76 -24.34 3.29
N ASN A 280 -26.05 -23.78 4.47
CA ASN A 280 -26.83 -24.47 5.50
C ASN A 280 -27.91 -23.57 6.13
N PHE A 281 -29.15 -23.71 5.65
CA PHE A 281 -30.33 -22.95 6.09
C PHE A 281 -30.78 -23.20 7.54
N ILE A 282 -30.13 -24.11 8.28
CA ILE A 282 -30.67 -24.64 9.55
C ILE A 282 -29.93 -24.09 10.79
N ASN A 283 -28.69 -23.63 10.66
CA ASN A 283 -27.90 -23.16 11.81
C ASN A 283 -27.65 -21.65 11.74
N LYS A 284 -28.38 -20.89 12.56
CA LYS A 284 -28.12 -19.47 12.84
C LYS A 284 -26.86 -19.34 13.70
N SER A 285 -25.68 -19.53 13.13
CA SER A 285 -24.45 -19.19 13.83
C SER A 285 -24.37 -17.67 14.05
N PRO A 286 -23.86 -17.19 15.20
CA PRO A 286 -23.68 -15.76 15.44
C PRO A 286 -22.83 -15.13 14.34
N CYS A 287 -23.03 -13.83 14.08
CA CYS A 287 -22.21 -13.11 13.11
C CYS A 287 -20.78 -13.03 13.65
N GLU A 288 -19.89 -13.82 13.06
CA GLU A 288 -18.49 -13.86 13.44
C GLU A 288 -17.79 -12.65 12.83
N MET A 289 -17.13 -11.84 13.66
CA MET A 289 -16.26 -10.77 13.17
C MET A 289 -14.92 -11.38 12.77
N VAL A 290 -14.43 -11.02 11.58
CA VAL A 290 -13.13 -11.43 11.08
C VAL A 290 -12.22 -10.22 10.94
N THR A 291 -11.01 -10.34 11.49
CA THR A 291 -9.97 -9.35 11.29
C THR A 291 -9.39 -9.48 9.88
N ARG A 292 -9.48 -8.41 9.09
CA ARG A 292 -8.78 -8.27 7.82
C ARG A 292 -7.58 -7.38 8.02
N ARG A 293 -6.46 -7.77 7.42
CA ARG A 293 -5.24 -6.99 7.40
C ARG A 293 -5.04 -6.48 5.98
N GLU A 294 -4.74 -5.20 5.86
CA GLU A 294 -4.56 -4.52 4.57
C GLU A 294 -3.28 -3.69 4.60
N PHE A 295 -2.58 -3.66 3.46
CA PHE A 295 -1.46 -2.76 3.22
C PHE A 295 -1.88 -1.67 2.24
N PHE A 296 -1.42 -0.44 2.46
CA PHE A 296 -1.46 0.61 1.44
C PHE A 296 -0.23 0.45 0.54
N LEU A 297 -0.46 0.31 -0.75
CA LEU A 297 0.58 -0.08 -1.71
C LEU A 297 0.87 0.97 -2.77
N HIS A 298 2.15 1.30 -2.92
CA HIS A 298 2.67 2.01 -4.09
C HIS A 298 2.95 1.00 -5.21
N MET A 299 2.02 0.90 -6.15
CA MET A 299 1.98 -0.17 -7.15
C MET A 299 3.00 -0.03 -8.29
N GLY A 300 3.72 1.09 -8.41
CA GLY A 300 4.68 1.26 -9.51
C GLY A 300 4.00 1.49 -10.88
N ARG A 301 2.79 2.09 -10.91
CA ARG A 301 2.02 2.35 -12.14
C ARG A 301 1.94 3.82 -12.53
N GLY A 302 2.41 4.73 -11.66
CA GLY A 302 2.36 6.17 -11.85
C GLY A 302 0.93 6.70 -11.82
N TYR A 303 0.68 7.64 -10.93
CA TYR A 303 -0.63 8.26 -10.69
C TYR A 303 -1.61 7.38 -9.91
N HIS A 304 -1.36 7.28 -8.60
CA HIS A 304 -2.43 7.19 -7.61
C HIS A 304 -2.08 8.18 -6.50
N SER A 305 -3.08 8.94 -6.04
CA SER A 305 -2.89 9.87 -4.93
C SER A 305 -2.73 9.10 -3.62
N ASP A 306 -2.09 9.72 -2.62
CA ASP A 306 -1.96 9.19 -1.26
C ASP A 306 -3.30 8.90 -0.55
N TYR A 307 -4.41 9.24 -1.20
CA TYR A 307 -5.80 9.15 -0.74
C TYR A 307 -6.64 8.18 -1.57
N ASP A 308 -6.05 7.50 -2.54
CA ASP A 308 -6.78 6.52 -3.35
C ASP A 308 -7.00 5.24 -2.52
N GLU A 309 -8.23 5.05 -2.05
CA GLU A 309 -8.62 3.84 -1.31
C GLU A 309 -8.36 2.54 -2.11
N SER A 310 -8.22 2.62 -3.44
CA SER A 310 -7.88 1.45 -4.27
C SER A 310 -6.46 0.93 -4.02
N ASN A 311 -5.59 1.70 -3.36
CA ASN A 311 -4.26 1.25 -2.95
C ASN A 311 -4.27 0.37 -1.69
N TRP A 312 -5.39 0.29 -0.96
CA TRP A 312 -5.54 -0.67 0.14
C TRP A 312 -5.82 -2.06 -0.41
N CYS A 313 -4.85 -2.95 -0.25
CA CYS A 313 -4.95 -4.33 -0.68
C CYS A 313 -4.87 -5.28 0.51
N SER A 314 -5.52 -6.44 0.40
CA SER A 314 -5.39 -7.51 1.38
C SER A 314 -3.92 -7.87 1.58
N ALA A 315 -3.48 -8.00 2.84
CA ALA A 315 -2.11 -8.30 3.25
C ALA A 315 -1.71 -9.77 3.00
N LYS A 316 -2.11 -10.31 1.84
CA LYS A 316 -1.78 -11.64 1.34
C LYS A 316 -0.51 -11.54 0.50
N ILE A 317 0.63 -11.66 1.17
CA ILE A 317 1.95 -11.52 0.57
C ILE A 317 2.74 -12.82 0.66
N PHE A 318 3.64 -13.05 -0.30
CA PHE A 318 4.55 -14.22 -0.33
C PHE A 318 6.02 -13.81 -0.16
N PHE A 319 6.28 -12.51 -0.13
CA PHE A 319 7.61 -11.91 -0.04
C PHE A 319 7.51 -10.57 0.70
N ALA A 320 8.48 -10.28 1.56
CA ALA A 320 8.74 -8.96 2.12
C ALA A 320 10.24 -8.66 2.08
N GLY A 321 10.63 -7.47 1.63
CA GLY A 321 12.00 -7.01 1.58
C GLY A 321 12.11 -5.60 2.13
N VAL A 322 13.09 -5.34 2.99
CA VAL A 322 13.31 -4.05 3.63
C VAL A 322 14.78 -3.67 3.57
N ALA A 323 15.06 -2.38 3.42
CA ALA A 323 16.41 -1.81 3.55
C ALA A 323 16.47 -0.95 4.82
N THR A 324 17.33 -1.32 5.76
CA THR A 324 17.49 -0.68 7.07
C THR A 324 18.93 -0.26 7.28
N TYR A 325 19.17 0.79 8.09
CA TYR A 325 20.52 1.25 8.43
C TYR A 325 20.53 1.94 9.78
#